data_AF-A0A6L2PE61-F1
#
_entry.id   AF-A0A6L2PE61-F1
#
_cell.length_a   1.000
_cell.length_b   1.000
_cell.length_c   1.000
_cell.angle_alpha   90.00
_cell.angle_beta   90.00
_cell.angle_gamma   90.00
#
_symmetry.space_group_name_H-M   'P 1'
#
loop_
_entity.id
_entity.type
_entity.pdbx_description
1 polymer ?
#
loop_
_entity_poly.entity_id
_entity_poly.type
_entity_poly.pdbx_seq_one_letter_code
_entity_poly.pdbx_strand_id
1 'polypeptide(L)'
;CVQQNKFYCFDTMVNIVKNRIKLHQRVKRDVTVHLRELQNSFEGYFAPNNMDNNWLRNAFVDSFQMEDCSVNEYEQSIDNASDSVLKQKNPTTSLSSFWASLTKEYPDIP
;
A
#
# COMPACT_ATOMS: atom_id res chain seq x y z
N CYS A 1 3.06 -0.01 10.64
CA CYS A 1 2.41 -0.25 11.95
C CYS A 1 2.39 -1.72 12.39
N VAL A 2 2.35 -2.69 11.47
CA VAL A 2 2.61 -4.11 11.80
C VAL A 2 3.85 -4.55 11.03
N GLN A 3 5.03 -4.44 11.63
CA GLN A 3 6.26 -5.02 11.07
C GLN A 3 6.73 -6.12 12.02
N GLN A 4 7.03 -7.30 11.48
CA GLN A 4 7.67 -8.39 12.22
C GLN A 4 6.93 -8.81 13.52
N ASN A 5 5.60 -8.90 13.48
CA ASN A 5 4.78 -9.31 14.64
C ASN A 5 4.89 -8.39 15.86
N LYS A 6 5.31 -7.14 15.65
CA LYS A 6 5.46 -6.14 16.70
C LYS A 6 4.25 -5.21 16.71
N PHE A 7 3.51 -5.24 17.81
CA PHE A 7 2.26 -4.50 18.00
C PHE A 7 2.45 -3.14 18.69
N TYR A 8 3.61 -2.49 18.53
CA TYR A 8 3.94 -1.27 19.30
C TYR A 8 2.97 -0.11 19.09
N CYS A 9 2.20 -0.12 18.00
CA CYS A 9 1.14 0.86 17.75
C CYS A 9 -0.18 0.56 18.51
N PHE A 10 -0.26 -0.59 19.20
CA PHE A 10 -1.43 -1.08 19.92
C PHE A 10 -1.05 -1.40 21.36
N ASP A 11 -0.81 -0.36 22.17
CA ASP A 11 -0.33 -0.48 23.56
C ASP A 11 -1.15 -1.46 24.42
N THR A 12 -2.47 -1.46 24.25
CA THR A 12 -3.37 -2.39 24.95
C THR A 12 -3.06 -3.85 24.59
N MET A 13 -2.83 -4.17 23.32
CA MET A 13 -2.48 -5.53 22.90
C MET A 13 -1.09 -5.93 23.38
N VAL A 14 -0.12 -5.01 23.33
CA VAL A 14 1.23 -5.24 23.88
C VAL A 14 1.17 -5.57 25.36
N ASN A 15 0.35 -4.83 26.12
CA ASN A 15 0.18 -5.03 27.55
C ASN A 15 -0.49 -6.39 27.87
N ILE A 16 -1.51 -6.78 27.10
CA ILE A 16 -2.19 -8.08 27.24
C ILE A 16 -1.21 -9.23 26.99
N VAL A 17 -0.39 -9.14 25.94
CA VAL A 17 0.59 -10.19 25.58
C VAL A 17 1.71 -10.26 26.60
N LYS A 18 2.32 -9.12 26.97
CA LYS A 18 3.42 -9.06 27.94
C LYS A 18 3.01 -9.61 29.30
N ASN A 19 1.82 -9.25 29.78
CA ASN A 19 1.33 -9.65 31.10
C ASN A 19 0.52 -10.96 31.08
N ARG A 20 0.44 -11.65 29.93
CA ARG A 20 -0.32 -12.90 29.76
C ARG A 20 -1.76 -12.81 30.31
N ILE A 21 -2.40 -11.66 30.11
CA ILE A 21 -3.73 -11.40 30.64
C ILE A 21 -4.71 -12.36 29.98
N LYS A 22 -5.40 -13.17 30.78
CA LYS A 22 -6.47 -14.05 30.28
C LYS A 22 -7.69 -13.19 29.94
N LEU A 23 -7.93 -12.99 28.66
CA LEU A 23 -9.14 -12.33 28.19
C LEU A 23 -10.37 -13.22 28.43
N HIS A 24 -11.45 -12.57 28.87
CA HIS A 24 -12.75 -13.21 28.99
C HIS A 24 -13.22 -13.73 27.62
N GLN A 25 -13.89 -14.89 27.59
CA GLN A 25 -14.28 -15.55 26.33
C GLN A 25 -15.15 -14.68 25.43
N ARG A 26 -16.05 -13.86 26.01
CA ARG A 26 -16.85 -12.88 25.23
C ARG A 26 -15.96 -11.88 24.49
N VAL A 27 -14.98 -11.29 25.18
CA VAL A 27 -14.05 -10.33 24.59
C VAL A 27 -13.25 -10.96 23.45
N LYS A 28 -12.77 -12.20 23.64
CA LYS A 28 -12.08 -12.94 22.56
C LYS A 28 -12.97 -13.10 21.33
N ARG A 29 -14.21 -13.56 21.54
CA ARG A 29 -15.18 -13.76 20.46
C ARG A 29 -15.44 -12.44 19.72
N ASP A 30 -15.71 -11.37 20.45
CA ASP A 30 -16.10 -10.09 19.86
C ASP A 30 -14.92 -9.49 19.07
N VAL A 31 -13.68 -9.58 19.57
CA VAL A 31 -12.47 -9.21 18.83
C VAL A 31 -12.30 -10.05 17.56
N THR A 32 -12.48 -11.37 17.64
CA THR A 32 -12.38 -12.25 16.46
C THR A 32 -13.43 -11.92 15.40
N VAL A 33 -14.68 -11.64 15.81
CA VAL A 33 -15.75 -11.23 14.88
C VAL A 33 -15.37 -9.92 14.20
N HIS A 34 -14.97 -8.92 14.97
CA HIS A 34 -14.61 -7.61 14.43
C HIS A 34 -13.43 -7.68 13.45
N LEU A 35 -12.39 -8.45 13.77
CA LEU A 35 -11.25 -8.65 12.87
C LEU A 35 -11.65 -9.35 11.56
N ARG A 36 -12.60 -10.28 11.61
CA ARG A 36 -13.14 -10.94 10.41
C ARG A 36 -13.95 -9.97 9.56
N GLU A 37 -14.83 -9.19 10.17
CA GLU A 37 -15.62 -8.17 9.47
C GLU A 37 -14.70 -7.12 8.81
N LEU A 38 -13.65 -6.70 9.53
CA LEU A 38 -12.64 -5.80 9.01
C LEU A 38 -11.91 -6.41 7.81
N GLN A 39 -11.49 -7.67 7.90
CA GLN A 39 -10.88 -8.38 6.78
C GLN A 39 -11.82 -8.41 5.56
N ASN A 40 -13.08 -8.82 5.76
CA ASN A 40 -14.08 -8.87 4.69
C ASN A 40 -14.33 -7.49 4.07
N SER A 41 -14.32 -6.42 4.87
CA SER A 41 -14.46 -5.05 4.37
C SER A 41 -13.29 -4.63 3.48
N PHE A 42 -12.10 -5.21 3.70
CA PHE A 42 -10.93 -4.96 2.87
C PHE A 42 -10.88 -5.81 1.59
N GLU A 43 -11.57 -6.96 1.54
CA GLU A 43 -11.61 -7.83 0.35
C GLU A 43 -12.21 -7.13 -0.88
N GLY A 44 -13.09 -6.14 -0.68
CA GLY A 44 -13.61 -5.30 -1.76
C GLY A 44 -12.80 -4.01 -2.01
N TYR A 45 -11.91 -3.64 -1.08
CA TYR A 45 -11.12 -2.41 -1.16
C TYR A 45 -9.88 -2.57 -2.04
N PHE A 46 -9.29 -3.76 -2.02
CA PHE A 46 -8.17 -4.13 -2.88
C PHE A 46 -8.65 -5.20 -3.83
N ALA A 47 -8.85 -4.83 -5.10
CA ALA A 47 -9.30 -5.77 -6.11
C ALA A 47 -8.37 -7.00 -6.16
N PRO A 48 -8.93 -8.23 -6.19
CA PRO A 48 -8.13 -9.45 -6.14
C PRO A 48 -7.36 -9.56 -7.47
N ASN A 49 -6.07 -9.24 -7.41
CA ASN A 49 -5.13 -9.24 -8.54
C ASN A 49 -5.39 -8.20 -9.65
N ASN A 50 -5.44 -6.91 -9.30
CA ASN A 50 -5.22 -5.86 -10.30
C ASN A 50 -3.73 -5.81 -10.66
N MET A 51 -3.34 -6.65 -11.62
CA MET A 51 -2.10 -6.44 -12.39
C MET A 51 -2.09 -5.03 -13.02
N ASP A 52 -3.27 -4.44 -13.21
CA ASP A 52 -3.51 -3.06 -13.67
C ASP A 52 -2.85 -2.00 -12.78
N ASN A 53 -2.57 -2.32 -11.51
CA ASN A 53 -1.90 -1.41 -10.57
C ASN A 53 -0.42 -1.75 -10.35
N ASN A 54 0.17 -2.61 -11.19
CA ASN A 54 1.59 -2.95 -11.06
C ASN A 54 2.50 -1.74 -11.31
N TRP A 55 2.06 -0.78 -12.12
CA TRP A 55 2.78 0.48 -12.34
C TRP A 55 3.00 1.26 -11.03
N LEU A 56 2.04 1.22 -10.08
CA LEU A 56 2.20 1.86 -8.77
C LEU A 56 3.33 1.24 -7.93
N ARG A 57 3.61 -0.05 -8.14
CA ARG A 57 4.71 -0.77 -7.47
C ARG A 57 6.02 -0.63 -8.23
N ASN A 58 5.95 -0.46 -9.54
CA ASN A 58 7.08 -0.27 -10.41
C ASN A 58 6.66 0.58 -11.61
N ALA A 59 7.00 1.87 -11.56
CA ALA A 59 6.64 2.86 -12.58
C ALA A 59 7.20 2.56 -13.98
N PHE A 60 8.11 1.58 -14.09
CA PHE A 60 8.80 1.22 -15.33
C PHE A 60 8.24 -0.06 -15.98
N VAL A 61 7.08 -0.55 -15.53
CA VAL A 61 6.40 -1.72 -16.11
C VAL A 61 5.32 -1.24 -17.08
N ASP A 62 5.31 -1.81 -18.29
CA ASP A 62 4.27 -1.61 -19.33
C ASP A 62 2.92 -2.20 -18.89
N SER A 63 2.32 -1.58 -17.88
CA SER A 63 1.01 -1.97 -17.33
C SER A 63 0.07 -0.77 -17.16
N PHE A 64 0.55 0.45 -17.40
CA PHE A 64 -0.30 1.64 -17.38
C PHE A 64 -1.14 1.70 -18.66
N GLN A 65 -2.46 1.59 -18.54
CA GLN A 65 -3.38 1.61 -19.67
C GLN A 65 -4.05 2.98 -19.79
N MET A 66 -4.22 3.46 -21.02
CA MET A 66 -4.84 4.77 -21.30
C MET A 66 -6.32 4.84 -20.88
N GLU A 67 -6.96 3.69 -20.66
CA GLU A 67 -8.37 3.58 -20.28
C GLU A 67 -8.64 4.03 -18.84
N ASP A 68 -7.59 4.08 -18.00
CA ASP A 68 -7.69 4.38 -16.56
C ASP A 68 -7.34 5.85 -16.21
N CYS A 69 -7.00 6.69 -17.19
CA CYS A 69 -6.50 8.04 -16.95
C CYS A 69 -6.76 9.01 -18.11
N SER A 70 -6.55 10.29 -17.88
CA SER A 70 -6.55 11.32 -18.91
C SER A 70 -5.29 11.26 -19.77
N VAL A 71 -5.37 11.85 -20.97
CA VAL A 71 -4.25 11.90 -21.93
C VAL A 71 -2.98 12.48 -21.29
N ASN A 72 -3.12 13.52 -20.47
CA ASN A 72 -1.99 14.18 -19.82
C ASN A 72 -1.34 13.30 -18.74
N GLU A 73 -2.14 12.57 -17.96
CA GLU A 73 -1.64 11.59 -16.99
C GLU A 73 -0.91 10.42 -17.67
N TYR A 74 -1.40 10.00 -18.84
CA TYR A 74 -0.77 8.99 -19.68
C TYR A 74 0.57 9.43 -20.26
N GLU A 75 0.64 10.64 -20.82
CA GLU A 75 1.89 11.19 -21.35
C GLU A 75 2.94 11.34 -20.25
N GLN A 76 2.58 11.90 -19.09
CA GLN A 76 3.48 12.02 -17.94
C GLN A 76 3.96 10.65 -17.43
N SER A 77 3.08 9.65 -17.42
CA SER A 77 3.45 8.28 -17.04
C SER A 77 4.44 7.64 -18.01
N ILE A 78 4.28 7.88 -19.32
CA ILE A 78 5.24 7.43 -20.35
C ILE A 78 6.61 8.09 -20.17
N ASP A 79 6.63 9.41 -19.96
CA ASP A 79 7.87 10.17 -19.78
C ASP A 79 8.65 9.66 -18.55
N ASN A 80 7.96 9.49 -17.42
CA ASN A 80 8.53 8.93 -16.20
C ASN A 80 9.03 7.48 -16.40
N ALA A 81 8.25 6.62 -17.08
CA ALA A 81 8.65 5.24 -17.37
C ALA A 81 9.85 5.13 -18.33
N SER A 82 10.07 6.16 -19.14
CA SER A 82 11.18 6.25 -20.10
C SER A 82 12.46 6.84 -19.49
N ASP A 83 12.39 7.42 -18.29
CA ASP A 83 13.54 8.01 -17.62
C ASP A 83 14.48 6.94 -17.02
N SER A 84 15.57 6.70 -17.76
CA SER A 84 16.64 5.77 -17.37
C SER A 84 17.36 6.13 -16.07
N VAL A 85 17.42 7.42 -15.69
CA VAL A 85 18.05 7.90 -14.45
C VAL A 85 17.15 7.59 -13.26
N LEU A 86 15.85 7.85 -13.38
CA LEU A 86 14.86 7.49 -12.36
C LEU A 86 14.79 5.97 -12.18
N LYS A 87 14.87 5.20 -13.28
CA LYS A 87 14.90 3.74 -13.26
C LYS A 87 16.08 3.18 -12.46
N GLN A 88 17.25 3.79 -12.55
CA GLN A 88 18.42 3.41 -11.76
C GLN A 88 18.31 3.78 -10.27
N LYS A 89 17.58 4.85 -9.94
CA LYS A 89 17.39 5.32 -8.55
C LYS A 89 16.23 4.63 -7.81
N ASN A 90 15.26 4.08 -8.52
CA ASN A 90 14.11 3.39 -7.93
C ASN A 90 14.50 2.27 -6.91
N PRO A 91 15.45 1.35 -7.19
CA PRO A 91 15.76 0.29 -6.23
C PRO A 91 16.48 0.76 -4.96
N THR A 92 16.96 2.00 -4.91
CA THR A 92 17.66 2.56 -3.74
C THR A 92 16.78 3.48 -2.88
N THR A 93 15.54 3.73 -3.30
CA THR A 93 14.58 4.61 -2.63
C THR A 93 13.33 3.84 -2.20
N SER A 94 12.64 4.28 -1.15
CA SER A 94 11.35 3.68 -0.80
C SER A 94 10.30 4.12 -1.81
N LEU A 95 9.30 3.28 -2.09
CA LEU A 95 8.23 3.57 -3.04
C LEU A 95 7.54 4.92 -2.77
N SER A 96 7.28 5.20 -1.49
CA SER A 96 6.72 6.48 -1.03
C SER A 96 7.62 7.68 -1.31
N SER A 97 8.94 7.55 -1.12
CA SER A 97 9.89 8.63 -1.40
C SER A 97 10.07 8.87 -2.89
N PHE A 98 9.98 7.81 -3.70
CA PHE A 98 10.04 7.87 -5.15
C PHE A 98 8.85 8.69 -5.69
N TRP A 99 7.62 8.28 -5.39
CA TRP A 99 6.41 8.99 -5.85
C TRP A 99 6.33 10.42 -5.31
N ALA A 100 6.72 10.66 -4.05
CA ALA A 100 6.77 12.00 -3.49
C ALA A 100 7.80 12.93 -4.15
N SER A 101 8.87 12.36 -4.73
CA SER A 101 9.87 13.15 -5.45
C SER A 101 9.37 13.60 -6.83
N LEU A 102 8.46 12.82 -7.43
CA LEU A 102 7.91 13.06 -8.76
C LEU A 102 6.73 14.04 -8.77
N THR A 103 6.08 14.27 -7.62
CA THR A 103 4.88 15.11 -7.51
C THR A 103 5.06 16.55 -8.00
N LYS A 104 6.31 17.06 -8.06
CA LYS A 104 6.62 18.38 -8.61
C LYS A 104 6.81 18.39 -10.13
N GLU A 105 7.28 17.28 -10.69
CA GLU A 105 7.66 17.14 -12.10
C GLU A 105 6.50 16.55 -12.91
N TYR A 106 5.76 15.64 -12.30
CA TYR A 106 4.59 14.96 -12.85
C TYR A 106 3.41 15.10 -11.87
N PRO A 107 2.79 16.29 -11.79
CA PRO A 107 1.74 16.58 -10.80
C PRO A 107 0.44 15.84 -11.07
N ASP A 108 0.26 15.33 -12.29
CA ASP A 108 -0.98 14.68 -12.70
C ASP A 108 -0.92 13.16 -12.50
N ILE A 109 0.26 12.56 -12.32
CA ILE A 109 0.34 11.13 -11.95
C ILE A 109 -0.26 10.93 -10.54
N PRO A 110 -1.22 9.99 -10.36
CA PRO A 110 -1.93 9.75 -9.10
C PRO A 110 -1.08 9.46 -7.86
#